data_AF-A0A8I2K6H0-F1
#
_entry.id   AF-A0A8I2K6H0-F1
#
_cell.length_a   1.000
_cell.length_b   1.000
_cell.length_c   1.000
_cell.angle_alpha   90.00
_cell.angle_beta   90.00
_cell.angle_gamma   90.00
#
_symmetry.space_group_name_H-M   'P 1'
#
loop_
_entity.id
_entity.type
_entity.pdbx_description
1 polymer ?
#
loop_
_entity_poly.entity_id
_entity_poly.type
_entity_poly.pdbx_seq_one_letter_code
_entity_poly.pdbx_strand_id
1 'polypeptide(L)'
;PDLGLIFVGTGNPSPQMDDTTRPGDNLYTVSLVALDINTGKLKWYYQQVPHDRWGYDVASPPVLFDFVKDGKTIKAVGQASKLGWFYIHDRAT
;
A
#
# COMPACT_ATOMS: atom_id res chain seq x y z
N PRO A 1 3.22 19.01 2.33
CA PRO A 1 2.20 18.50 1.37
C PRO A 1 0.79 18.66 1.96
N ASP A 2 -0.21 18.96 1.12
CA ASP A 2 -1.53 19.47 1.53
C ASP A 2 -2.32 18.58 2.51
N LEU A 3 -2.07 17.26 2.50
CA LEU A 3 -2.79 16.30 3.36
C LEU A 3 -2.03 15.92 4.64
N GLY A 4 -0.75 16.28 4.76
CA GLY A 4 0.07 15.86 5.91
C GLY A 4 0.29 14.34 6.00
N LEU A 5 0.28 13.63 4.87
CA LEU A 5 0.45 12.18 4.79
C LEU A 5 1.79 11.77 4.16
N ILE A 6 2.34 10.65 4.64
CA ILE A 6 3.39 9.88 3.98
C ILE A 6 2.83 8.53 3.52
N PHE A 7 3.19 8.10 2.31
CA PHE A 7 2.76 6.83 1.74
C PHE A 7 3.93 5.87 1.68
N VAL A 8 3.76 4.66 2.17
CA VAL A 8 4.84 3.66 2.29
C VAL A 8 4.34 2.31 1.79
N GLY A 9 5.14 1.65 0.97
CA GLY A 9 4.94 0.24 0.63
C GLY A 9 5.60 -0.66 1.66
N THR A 10 4.88 -1.68 2.14
CA THR A 10 5.40 -2.64 3.13
C THR A 10 5.83 -3.96 2.50
N GLY A 11 6.79 -4.62 3.15
CA GLY A 11 7.34 -5.89 2.71
C GLY A 11 6.46 -7.10 2.98
N ASN A 12 6.94 -8.27 2.60
CA ASN A 12 6.33 -9.57 2.81
C ASN A 12 6.38 -10.00 4.29
N PRO A 13 5.48 -10.88 4.73
CA PRO A 13 5.51 -11.43 6.07
C PRO A 13 6.70 -12.37 6.28
N SER A 14 7.09 -12.53 7.55
CA SER A 14 8.10 -13.48 7.99
C SER A 14 7.46 -14.54 8.90
N PRO A 15 7.86 -15.82 8.81
CA PRO A 15 8.80 -16.38 7.82
C PRO A 15 8.16 -16.50 6.43
N GLN A 16 8.94 -16.26 5.38
CA GLN A 16 8.41 -16.28 4.00
C GLN A 16 8.04 -17.69 3.54
N MET A 17 8.96 -18.65 3.72
CA MET A 17 8.86 -20.02 3.17
C MET A 17 7.98 -20.97 3.98
N ASP A 18 7.57 -20.57 5.19
CA ASP A 18 6.69 -21.33 6.07
C ASP A 18 5.58 -20.42 6.59
N ASP A 19 4.36 -20.62 6.09
CA ASP A 19 3.18 -19.83 6.47
C ASP A 19 2.45 -20.39 7.70
N THR A 20 2.78 -21.61 8.13
CA THR A 20 2.06 -22.33 9.20
C THR A 20 2.11 -21.60 10.55
N THR A 21 3.17 -20.82 10.77
CA THR A 21 3.40 -20.05 12.00
C THR A 21 2.75 -18.66 11.99
N ARG A 22 2.15 -18.24 10.87
CA ARG A 22 1.59 -16.89 10.68
C ARG A 22 0.17 -16.93 10.10
N PRO A 23 -0.81 -17.54 10.78
CA PRO A 23 -2.19 -17.58 10.32
C PRO A 23 -2.80 -16.17 10.20
N GLY A 24 -3.79 -16.03 9.32
CA GLY A 24 -4.50 -14.77 9.06
C GLY A 24 -3.79 -13.85 8.08
N ASP A 25 -4.33 -12.65 7.89
CA ASP A 25 -3.96 -11.73 6.80
C ASP A 25 -2.54 -11.17 6.89
N ASN A 26 -1.89 -11.30 8.04
CA ASN A 26 -0.56 -10.76 8.32
C ASN A 26 -0.47 -9.23 8.17
N LEU A 27 -1.52 -8.51 8.59
CA LEU A 27 -1.53 -7.05 8.50
C LEU A 27 -0.35 -6.43 9.28
N TYR A 28 0.35 -5.42 8.75
CA TYR A 28 0.12 -4.69 7.49
C TYR A 28 1.16 -5.05 6.42
N THR A 29 1.49 -6.33 6.23
CA THR A 29 2.44 -6.76 5.18
C THR A 29 1.83 -6.62 3.79
N VAL A 30 2.67 -6.49 2.77
CA VAL A 30 2.26 -6.40 1.35
C VAL A 30 1.15 -5.36 1.14
N SER A 31 1.34 -4.19 1.74
CA SER A 31 0.35 -3.13 1.80
C SER A 31 0.92 -1.79 1.35
N LEU A 32 0.06 -0.97 0.76
CA LEU A 32 0.27 0.48 0.73
C LEU A 32 -0.34 1.05 2.01
N VAL A 33 0.45 1.77 2.81
CA VAL A 33 -0.02 2.42 4.04
C VAL A 33 0.13 3.93 3.93
N ALA A 34 -0.85 4.67 4.45
CA ALA A 34 -0.81 6.11 4.61
C ALA A 34 -0.72 6.46 6.10
N LEU A 35 0.35 7.17 6.47
CA LEU A 35 0.61 7.57 7.85
C LEU A 35 0.55 9.09 7.96
N ASP A 36 0.08 9.56 9.11
CA ASP A 36 0.24 10.95 9.53
C ASP A 36 1.73 11.32 9.63
N ILE A 37 2.17 12.35 8.93
CA ILE A 37 3.60 12.71 8.86
C ILE A 37 4.17 13.16 10.21
N ASN A 38 3.34 13.72 11.09
CA ASN A 38 3.80 14.27 12.36
C ASN A 38 3.76 13.23 13.48
N THR A 39 2.74 12.35 13.46
CA THR A 39 2.49 11.41 14.56
C THR A 39 2.82 9.96 14.23
N GLY A 40 3.03 9.63 12.95
CA GLY A 40 3.23 8.26 12.47
C GLY A 40 1.98 7.38 12.58
N LYS A 41 0.82 7.94 13.00
CA LYS A 41 -0.42 7.18 13.13
C LYS A 41 -0.94 6.76 11.77
N LEU A 42 -1.37 5.50 11.66
CA LEU A 42 -2.04 4.97 10.47
C LEU A 42 -3.35 5.73 10.20
N LYS A 43 -3.54 6.18 8.96
CA LYS A 43 -4.77 6.82 8.50
C LYS A 43 -5.63 5.87 7.68
N TRP A 44 -5.00 5.19 6.72
CA TRP A 44 -5.61 4.15 5.93
C TRP A 44 -4.54 3.21 5.38
N TYR A 45 -4.97 2.02 4.93
CA TYR A 45 -4.11 1.07 4.24
C TYR A 45 -4.90 0.32 3.17
N TYR A 46 -4.18 -0.19 2.18
CA TYR A 46 -4.69 -1.18 1.24
C TYR A 46 -3.71 -2.34 1.14
N GLN A 47 -4.13 -3.52 1.59
CA GLN A 47 -3.34 -4.74 1.52
C GLN A 47 -3.56 -5.42 0.16
N GLN A 48 -2.51 -5.53 -0.65
CA GLN A 48 -2.59 -6.14 -1.99
C GLN A 48 -2.65 -7.66 -1.92
N VAL A 49 -1.93 -8.26 -0.97
CA VAL A 49 -1.89 -9.72 -0.77
C VAL A 49 -2.05 -10.03 0.71
N PRO A 50 -3.28 -10.36 1.17
CA PRO A 50 -3.49 -10.97 2.46
C PRO A 50 -2.81 -12.33 2.53
N HIS A 51 -2.15 -12.62 3.66
CA HIS A 51 -1.48 -13.90 3.89
C HIS A 51 -0.51 -14.29 2.75
N ASP A 52 0.39 -13.38 2.37
CA ASP A 52 1.34 -13.63 1.26
C ASP A 52 2.21 -14.86 1.49
N ARG A 53 2.40 -15.69 0.47
CA ARG A 53 3.23 -16.90 0.49
C ARG A 53 4.34 -16.89 -0.56
N TRP A 54 4.45 -15.79 -1.31
CA TRP A 54 5.26 -15.73 -2.52
C TRP A 54 6.32 -14.64 -2.50
N GLY A 55 6.37 -13.78 -1.48
CA GLY A 55 7.33 -12.68 -1.42
C GLY A 55 6.94 -11.54 -2.35
N TYR A 56 5.65 -11.19 -2.36
CA TYR A 56 5.09 -10.16 -3.22
C TYR A 56 5.14 -8.76 -2.60
N ASP A 57 6.24 -8.41 -1.91
CA ASP A 57 6.46 -7.08 -1.32
C ASP A 57 6.01 -5.92 -2.20
N VAL A 58 5.45 -4.90 -1.56
CA VAL A 58 5.09 -3.61 -2.17
C VAL A 58 6.38 -2.77 -2.28
N ALA A 59 7.31 -3.21 -3.13
CA ALA A 59 8.66 -2.67 -3.22
C ALA A 59 8.78 -1.41 -4.10
N SER A 60 7.90 -1.25 -5.09
CA SER A 60 7.91 -0.05 -5.93
C SER A 60 7.47 1.17 -5.14
N PRO A 61 8.12 2.34 -5.35
CA PRO A 61 7.78 3.55 -4.63
C PRO A 61 6.37 4.02 -4.99
N PRO A 62 5.59 4.55 -4.02
CA PRO A 62 4.33 5.20 -4.32
C PRO A 62 4.55 6.48 -5.14
N VAL A 63 3.78 6.66 -6.20
CA VAL A 63 3.83 7.83 -7.08
C VAL A 63 2.59 8.69 -6.85
N LEU A 64 2.77 9.98 -6.58
CA LEU A 64 1.67 10.93 -6.42
C LEU A 64 1.38 11.64 -7.75
N PHE A 65 0.12 11.65 -8.18
CA PHE A 65 -0.29 12.29 -9.42
C PHE A 65 -1.75 12.72 -9.40
N ASP A 66 -2.13 13.58 -10.34
CA ASP A 66 -3.52 13.96 -10.56
C ASP A 66 -4.15 13.00 -11.59
N PHE A 67 -5.17 12.25 -11.17
CA PHE A 67 -5.89 11.31 -12.03
C PHE A 67 -7.23 11.92 -12.45
N VAL A 68 -7.45 12.07 -13.75
CA VAL A 68 -8.70 12.61 -14.29
C VAL A 68 -9.64 11.47 -14.64
N LYS A 69 -10.79 11.41 -13.97
CA LYS A 69 -11.85 10.44 -14.24
C LYS A 69 -13.19 11.16 -14.34
N ASP A 70 -13.89 10.97 -15.45
CA ASP A 70 -15.22 11.56 -15.70
C ASP A 70 -15.27 13.08 -15.49
N GLY A 71 -14.21 13.78 -15.91
CA GLY A 71 -14.07 15.24 -15.75
C GLY A 71 -13.71 15.72 -14.34
N LYS A 72 -13.56 14.82 -13.37
CA LYS A 72 -13.11 15.12 -12.00
C LYS A 72 -11.64 14.78 -11.82
N THR A 73 -10.89 15.70 -11.22
CA THR A 73 -9.50 15.47 -10.82
C THR A 73 -9.43 14.86 -9.43
N ILE A 74 -8.87 13.66 -9.33
CA ILE A 74 -8.62 12.93 -8.09
C ILE A 74 -7.13 13.07 -7.76
N LYS A 75 -6.81 13.46 -6.53
CA LYS A 75 -5.43 13.46 -6.06
C LYS A 75 -5.03 12.03 -5.72
N ALA A 76 -4.32 11.36 -6.62
CA ALA A 76 -4.07 9.94 -6.54
C ALA A 76 -2.69 9.59 -5.98
N VAL A 77 -2.60 8.38 -5.43
CA VAL A 77 -1.36 7.66 -5.19
C VAL A 77 -1.43 6.33 -5.94
N GLY A 78 -0.40 6.02 -6.71
CA GLY A 78 -0.33 4.78 -7.47
C GLY A 78 0.94 4.00 -7.22
N GLN A 79 0.86 2.69 -7.42
CA GLN A 79 1.97 1.79 -7.14
C GLN A 79 1.96 0.58 -8.09
N ALA A 80 3.10 0.34 -8.74
CA ALA A 80 3.34 -0.84 -9.54
C ALA A 80 3.58 -2.04 -8.61
N SER A 81 2.84 -3.13 -8.82
CA SER A 81 2.90 -4.30 -7.95
C SER A 81 3.62 -5.46 -8.61
N LYS A 82 4.26 -6.31 -7.79
CA LYS A 82 4.80 -7.61 -8.21
C LYS A 82 3.72 -8.55 -8.76
N LEU A 83 2.44 -8.26 -8.49
CA LEU A 83 1.29 -8.97 -9.05
C LEU A 83 1.02 -8.66 -10.54
N GLY A 84 1.77 -7.73 -11.14
CA GLY A 84 1.59 -7.32 -12.55
C GLY A 84 0.53 -6.24 -12.75
N TRP A 85 -0.06 -5.72 -11.67
CA TRP A 85 -1.03 -4.63 -11.71
C TRP A 85 -0.40 -3.28 -11.34
N PHE A 86 -1.03 -2.21 -11.81
CA PHE A 86 -0.81 -0.86 -11.29
C PHE A 86 -2.02 -0.43 -10.48
N TYR A 87 -1.86 -0.33 -9.16
CA TYR A 87 -2.94 0.08 -8.26
C TYR A 87 -2.99 1.59 -8.18
N ILE A 88 -4.20 2.17 -8.18
CA ILE A 88 -4.44 3.61 -8.05
C ILE A 88 -5.47 3.81 -6.94
N HIS A 89 -5.14 4.66 -5.98
CA HIS A 89 -6.01 5.02 -4.86
C HIS A 89 -6.20 6.54 -4.82
N ASP A 90 -7.34 7.01 -4.32
CA ASP A 90 -7.43 8.38 -3.83
C ASP A 90 -6.47 8.50 -2.64
N ARG A 91 -5.57 9.47 -2.66
CA ARG A 91 -4.52 9.55 -1.63
C ARG A 91 -5.08 10.03 -0.27
N ALA A 92 -6.32 10.52 -0.22
CA ALA A 92 -6.98 10.95 1.01
C ALA A 92 -7.75 9.84 1.74
N THR A 93 -8.18 8.78 1.03
CA THR A 93 -9.11 7.75 1.56
C THR A 93 -8.77 6.34 1.10
#